data_AF-A0A923WFX1-F1
#
_entry.id   AF-A0A923WFX1-F1
#
_cell.length_a   1.000
_cell.length_b   1.000
_cell.length_c   1.000
_cell.angle_alpha   90.00
_cell.angle_beta   90.00
_cell.angle_gamma   90.00
#
_symmetry.space_group_name_H-M   'P 1'
#
loop_
_entity.id
_entity.type
_entity.pdbx_description
1 polymer ?
#
loop_
_entity_poly.entity_id
_entity_poly.type
_entity_poly.pdbx_seq_one_letter_code
_entity_poly.pdbx_strand_id
1 'polypeptide(L)'
;MPWILFVVFEVLAYFGLRVIFGGLGATDQWTPNNTISLNWAVAVWFILGHVALTVAAYLMLSQRLAQKYRGRVLPWFWRSLLAMVVEVFVLLG
;
A
#
# COMPACT_ATOMS: atom_id res chain seq x y z
N MET A 1 -12.80 -16.56 -7.14
CA MET A 1 -12.93 -15.16 -7.60
C MET A 1 -11.70 -14.36 -7.16
N PRO A 2 -10.84 -13.91 -8.08
CA PRO A 2 -9.57 -13.25 -7.74
C PRO A 2 -9.74 -11.89 -7.02
N TRP A 3 -10.93 -11.29 -7.09
CA TRP A 3 -11.26 -10.00 -6.48
C TRP A 3 -11.35 -10.02 -4.95
N ILE A 4 -11.80 -11.12 -4.36
CA ILE A 4 -11.91 -11.23 -2.90
C ILE A 4 -10.51 -11.25 -2.27
N LEU A 5 -9.59 -12.01 -2.88
CA LEU A 5 -8.18 -12.04 -2.46
C LEU A 5 -7.50 -10.68 -2.62
N PHE A 6 -7.88 -9.90 -3.64
CA PHE A 6 -7.42 -8.52 -3.81
C PHE A 6 -7.85 -7.64 -2.64
N VAL A 7 -9.15 -7.62 -2.36
CA VAL A 7 -9.70 -6.76 -1.29
C VAL A 7 -9.12 -7.14 0.06
N VAL A 8 -9.02 -8.45 0.36
CA VAL A 8 -8.42 -8.93 1.61
C VAL A 8 -6.94 -8.53 1.70
N PHE A 9 -6.18 -8.64 0.61
CA PHE A 9 -4.78 -8.21 0.57
C PHE A 9 -4.64 -6.70 0.83
N GLU A 10 -5.40 -5.87 0.12
CA GLU A 10 -5.34 -4.40 0.30
C GLU A 10 -5.73 -4.00 1.73
N VAL A 11 -6.80 -4.57 2.28
CA VAL A 11 -7.20 -4.31 3.68
C VAL A 11 -6.08 -4.69 4.65
N LEU A 12 -5.47 -5.87 4.48
CA LEU A 12 -4.36 -6.30 5.35
C LEU A 12 -3.11 -5.44 5.16
N ALA A 13 -2.79 -5.04 3.93
CA ALA A 13 -1.67 -4.16 3.63
C ALA A 13 -1.89 -2.80 4.29
N TYR A 14 -3.05 -2.18 4.08
CA TYR A 14 -3.42 -0.91 4.68
C TYR A 14 -3.36 -0.95 6.21
N PHE A 15 -4.04 -1.90 6.85
CA PHE A 15 -4.04 -1.96 8.32
C PHE A 15 -2.67 -2.35 8.89
N GLY A 16 -1.94 -3.26 8.23
CA GLY A 16 -0.58 -3.64 8.63
C GLY A 16 0.37 -2.45 8.56
N LEU A 17 0.39 -1.75 7.43
CA LEU A 17 1.22 -0.56 7.23
C LEU A 17 0.78 0.60 8.13
N ARG A 18 -0.52 0.79 8.34
CA ARG A 18 -1.04 1.80 9.26
C ARG A 18 -0.63 1.52 10.72
N VAL A 19 -0.57 0.26 11.15
CA VAL A 19 -0.07 -0.07 12.50
C VAL A 19 1.44 0.17 12.60
N ILE A 20 2.21 -0.19 11.57
CA ILE A 20 3.67 -0.05 11.56
C ILE A 20 4.10 1.42 11.46
N PHE A 21 3.47 2.19 10.56
CA PHE A 21 3.89 3.54 10.19
C PHE A 21 2.95 4.64 10.72
N GLY A 22 1.73 4.32 11.15
CA GLY A 22 0.77 5.32 11.66
C GLY A 22 1.18 5.97 12.98
N GLY A 23 2.08 5.36 13.74
CA GLY A 23 2.69 5.97 14.93
C GLY A 23 3.83 6.95 14.62
N LEU A 24 4.27 7.04 13.36
CA LEU A 24 5.36 7.93 12.95
C LEU A 24 4.89 9.31 12.49
N GLY A 25 3.58 9.51 12.28
CA GLY A 25 2.99 10.78 11.87
C GLY A 25 2.46 11.57 13.07
N ALA A 26 2.60 12.90 13.00
CA ALA A 26 1.95 13.79 13.97
C ALA A 26 0.48 13.99 13.56
N THR A 27 -0.46 13.82 14.50
CA THR A 27 -1.91 13.94 14.29
C THR A 27 -2.36 15.32 13.82
N ASP A 28 -1.56 16.37 14.03
CA ASP A 28 -1.93 17.75 13.73
C ASP A 28 -0.89 18.42 12.81
N GLN A 29 -1.24 18.50 11.52
CA GLN A 29 -0.44 19.22 10.50
C GLN A 29 -0.51 20.75 10.66
N TRP A 30 -1.48 21.24 11.44
CA TRP A 30 -1.76 22.67 11.68
C TRP A 30 -1.07 23.22 12.93
N THR A 31 -0.12 22.46 13.49
CA THR A 31 0.66 22.88 14.64
C THR A 31 1.69 23.93 14.19
N PRO A 32 1.88 25.05 14.92
CA PRO A 32 2.84 26.10 14.54
C PRO A 32 4.30 25.62 14.51
N ASN A 33 4.59 24.43 15.05
CA ASN A 33 5.86 23.74 14.91
C ASN A 33 5.77 22.76 13.72
N ASN A 34 6.42 23.14 12.62
CA ASN A 34 6.30 22.59 11.28
C ASN A 34 6.50 21.05 11.19
N THR A 35 5.41 20.26 11.22
CA THR A 35 5.42 18.78 11.07
C THR A 35 5.20 18.30 9.64
N ILE A 36 5.12 19.21 8.65
CA ILE A 36 4.99 18.88 7.22
C ILE A 36 6.07 17.89 6.77
N SER A 37 7.30 18.07 7.28
CA SER A 37 8.46 17.22 7.01
C SER A 37 8.37 15.81 7.63
N LEU A 38 7.52 15.59 8.64
CA LEU A 38 7.31 14.27 9.24
C LEU A 38 6.23 13.50 8.49
N ASN A 39 5.17 14.19 8.06
CA ASN A 39 4.04 13.55 7.39
C ASN A 39 4.36 13.12 5.95
N TRP A 40 5.18 13.87 5.19
CA TRP A 40 5.65 13.37 3.89
C TRP A 40 6.55 12.13 4.04
N ALA A 41 7.35 12.06 5.11
CA ALA A 41 8.21 10.91 5.37
C ALA A 41 7.37 9.66 5.65
N VAL A 42 6.29 9.78 6.43
CA VAL A 42 5.31 8.71 6.67
C VAL A 42 4.69 8.25 5.35
N ALA A 43 4.30 9.18 4.48
CA ALA A 43 3.75 8.85 3.17
C ALA A 43 4.75 8.08 2.30
N VAL A 44 6.02 8.49 2.28
CA VAL A 44 7.08 7.78 1.54
C VAL A 44 7.29 6.37 2.09
N TRP A 45 7.38 6.21 3.41
CA TRP A 45 7.51 4.89 4.02
C TRP A 45 6.30 3.99 3.73
N PHE A 46 5.10 4.55 3.77
CA PHE A 46 3.88 3.83 3.43
C PHE A 46 3.89 3.37 1.96
N ILE A 47 4.24 4.26 1.02
CA ILE A 47 4.37 3.93 -0.41
C ILE A 47 5.40 2.82 -0.63
N LEU A 48 6.59 2.95 -0.03
CA LEU A 48 7.64 1.94 -0.18
C LEU A 48 7.21 0.59 0.40
N GLY A 49 6.58 0.58 1.58
CA GLY A 49 6.05 -0.62 2.21
C GLY A 49 4.96 -1.29 1.36
N HIS A 50 4.05 -0.51 0.81
CA HIS A 50 2.97 -1.00 -0.05
C HIS A 50 3.49 -1.59 -1.35
N VAL A 51 4.43 -0.90 -2.01
CA VAL A 51 5.09 -1.42 -3.21
C VAL A 51 5.83 -2.72 -2.91
N ALA A 52 6.58 -2.78 -1.79
CA ALA A 52 7.28 -3.99 -1.38
C ALA A 52 6.32 -5.18 -1.15
N LEU A 53 5.22 -4.95 -0.42
CA LEU A 53 4.16 -5.95 -0.20
C LEU A 53 3.55 -6.42 -1.53
N THR A 54 3.23 -5.47 -2.42
CA THR A 54 2.61 -5.75 -3.72
C THR A 54 3.55 -6.57 -4.61
N VAL A 55 4.84 -6.22 -4.64
CA VAL A 55 5.87 -6.97 -5.38
C VAL A 55 6.06 -8.35 -4.78
N ALA A 56 6.13 -8.50 -3.46
CA ALA A 56 6.24 -9.80 -2.80
C ALA A 56 5.03 -10.70 -3.10
N ALA A 57 3.81 -10.15 -3.03
CA ALA A 57 2.59 -10.84 -3.40
C ALA A 57 2.58 -11.24 -4.87
N TYR A 58 3.02 -10.34 -5.76
CA TYR A 58 3.16 -10.62 -7.19
C TYR A 58 4.15 -11.76 -7.46
N LEU A 59 5.32 -11.75 -6.80
CA LEU A 59 6.33 -12.79 -6.94
C LEU A 59 5.81 -14.14 -6.43
N MET A 60 5.16 -14.17 -5.27
CA MET A 60 4.53 -15.39 -4.72
C MET A 60 3.47 -15.95 -5.67
N LEU A 61 2.60 -15.09 -6.23
CA LEU A 61 1.60 -15.53 -7.21
C LEU A 61 2.25 -16.02 -8.50
N SER A 62 3.27 -15.31 -8.99
CA SER A 62 4.00 -15.65 -10.22
C SER A 62 4.74 -16.98 -10.10
N GLN A 63 5.26 -17.31 -8.92
CA GLN A 63 5.85 -18.61 -8.63
C GLN A 63 4.81 -19.74 -8.56
N ARG A 64 3.58 -19.44 -8.14
CA ARG A 64 2.47 -20.42 -8.03
C ARG A 64 1.66 -20.61 -9.31
N LEU A 65 1.62 -19.61 -10.20
CA LEU A 65 0.81 -19.64 -11.43
C LEU A 65 1.64 -20.05 -12.64
N ALA A 66 1.26 -21.16 -13.27
CA ALA A 66 1.80 -21.59 -14.57
C ALA A 66 1.73 -20.43 -15.59
N GLN A 67 2.74 -20.31 -16.46
CA GLN A 67 2.99 -19.15 -17.35
C GLN A 67 1.75 -18.64 -18.12
N LYS A 68 0.75 -19.50 -18.35
CA LYS A 68 -0.51 -19.20 -19.04
C LYS A 68 -1.38 -18.14 -18.35
N TYR A 69 -1.23 -17.88 -17.05
CA TYR A 69 -2.04 -16.89 -16.31
C TYR A 69 -1.33 -15.57 -16.02
N ARG A 70 -0.08 -15.39 -16.45
CA ARG A 70 0.71 -14.16 -16.21
C ARG A 70 -0.01 -12.89 -16.68
N GLY A 71 -0.76 -12.97 -17.77
CA GLY A 71 -1.53 -11.84 -18.32
C GLY A 71 -2.64 -11.30 -17.41
N ARG A 72 -3.12 -12.08 -16.42
CA ARG A 72 -4.15 -11.63 -15.44
C ARG A 72 -3.57 -11.03 -14.16
N VAL A 73 -2.27 -11.23 -13.90
CA VAL A 73 -1.63 -10.71 -12.68
C VAL A 73 -1.16 -9.26 -12.88
N LEU A 74 -0.80 -8.88 -14.11
CA LEU A 74 -0.38 -7.51 -14.43
C LEU A 74 -1.46 -6.45 -14.17
N PRO A 75 -2.74 -6.63 -14.55
CA PRO A 75 -3.81 -5.68 -14.20
C PRO A 75 -4.08 -5.58 -12.70
N TRP A 76 -3.78 -6.64 -11.94
CA TRP A 76 -3.94 -6.68 -10.49
C TRP A 76 -2.89 -5.80 -9.80
N PHE A 77 -1.64 -5.88 -10.27
CA PHE A 77 -0.56 -4.99 -9.85
C PHE A 77 -0.88 -3.51 -10.11
N TRP A 78 -1.36 -3.17 -11.32
CA TRP A 78 -1.75 -1.80 -11.66
C TRP A 78 -2.90 -1.27 -10.80
N ARG A 79 -3.87 -2.13 -10.44
CA ARG A 79 -4.98 -1.75 -9.55
C ARG A 79 -4.51 -1.52 -8.12
N SER A 80 -3.55 -2.32 -7.64
CA SER A 80 -2.96 -2.13 -6.31
C SER A 80 -2.18 -0.81 -6.22
N LEU A 81 -1.47 -0.42 -7.27
CA LEU A 81 -0.82 0.90 -7.33
C LEU A 81 -1.82 2.05 -7.29
N LEU A 82 -2.97 1.92 -7.96
CA LEU A 82 -4.03 2.93 -7.87
C LEU A 82 -4.66 2.98 -6.46
N ALA A 83 -4.87 1.82 -5.83
CA ALA A 83 -5.38 1.74 -4.47
C ALA A 83 -4.41 2.42 -3.48
N MET A 84 -3.11 2.19 -3.62
CA MET A 84 -2.07 2.84 -2.81
C MET A 84 -2.19 4.37 -2.80
N VAL A 85 -2.47 4.98 -3.96
CA VAL A 85 -2.64 6.44 -4.03
C VAL A 85 -3.82 6.87 -3.17
N VAL A 86 -4.95 6.17 -3.28
CA VAL A 86 -6.15 6.44 -2.47
C VAL A 86 -5.86 6.24 -0.98
N GLU A 87 -5.16 5.17 -0.62
CA GLU A 87 -4.81 4.86 0.76
C GLU A 87 -3.90 5.90 1.41
N VAL A 88 -2.93 6.43 0.67
CA VAL A 88 -2.07 7.52 1.14
C VAL A 88 -2.88 8.78 1.38
N PHE A 89 -3.82 9.13 0.50
CA PHE A 89 -4.73 10.27 0.72
C PHE A 89 -5.61 10.07 1.96
N VAL A 90 -6.12 8.85 2.17
CA VAL A 90 -6.92 8.51 3.37
C VAL A 90 -6.08 8.51 4.65
N LEU A 91 -4.79 8.21 4.55
CA LEU A 91 -3.87 8.24 5.69
C LEU A 91 -3.43 9.66 6.05
N LEU A 92 -3.34 10.57 5.07
CA LEU A 92 -2.87 11.95 5.24
C LEU A 92 -3.98 12.98 5.43
N GLY A 93 -5.20 12.71 4.97
CA GLY A 93 -6.38 13.57 5.12
C GLY A 93 -7.15 13.29 6.40
#